data_AF-A0A9X7E3I3-F1
#
_entry.id   AF-A0A9X7E3I3-F1
#
_cell.length_a   1.000
_cell.length_b   1.000
_cell.length_c   1.000
_cell.angle_alpha   90.00
_cell.angle_beta   90.00
_cell.angle_gamma   90.00
#
_symmetry.space_group_name_H-M   'P 1'
#
loop_
_entity.id
_entity.type
_entity.pdbx_description
1 polymer ?
#
loop_
_entity_poly.entity_id
_entity_poly.type
_entity_poly.pdbx_seq_one_letter_code
_entity_poly.pdbx_strand_id
1 'polypeptide(L)'
;MFHKALWIHHYKQSKYILLLFACSSFWFLPINYFRDLQVQPNEDGYFFYSLNGDTLIIPFIPIFILLACSLISWERHNQTDYLLFAMPFTRKELFLSKWLFGTTAIIFIIGINAVLLYFILKINLFNQHQSFGPMGTLLCYVTITWMAIFTIAIFIGTIAGNVISHSILSLIFIILPSGIGMLLFHFAWIHTNVSTTEFFLKKVNYTSYIENVEVFVPTNNTYISYAFNPKIKEVDINNLKESVKEHHQFQPIWKLITPILYILILLPLGVFLYNRTPNENNGKILLFTKLNGLFIPCVTICFALLGGRITGGKSDPLLSYYAGFIIIGLFSYIILHYLINKKFLLPTK
;
A
#
# COMPACT_ATOMS: atom_id res chain seq x y z
N MET A 1 2.80 25.94 -8.64
CA MET A 1 2.49 24.64 -7.98
C MET A 1 1.49 24.78 -6.83
N PHE A 2 1.66 25.72 -5.90
CA PHE A 2 0.64 26.07 -4.89
C PHE A 2 -0.36 27.09 -5.42
N HIS A 3 -1.17 26.71 -6.41
CA HIS A 3 -2.26 27.57 -6.85
C HIS A 3 -3.46 27.32 -5.93
N LYS A 4 -3.85 28.33 -5.15
CA LYS A 4 -4.98 28.27 -4.21
C LYS A 4 -6.25 27.71 -4.87
N ALA A 5 -6.51 28.09 -6.13
CA ALA A 5 -7.66 27.61 -6.90
C ALA A 5 -7.65 26.08 -7.09
N LEU A 6 -6.51 25.50 -7.49
CA LEU A 6 -6.37 24.05 -7.69
C LEU A 6 -6.55 23.29 -6.37
N TRP A 7 -5.98 23.81 -5.28
CA TRP A 7 -6.09 23.18 -3.96
C TRP A 7 -7.52 23.16 -3.42
N ILE A 8 -8.25 24.27 -3.60
CA ILE A 8 -9.67 24.32 -3.25
C ILE A 8 -10.48 23.33 -4.09
N HIS A 9 -10.16 23.20 -5.38
CA HIS A 9 -10.80 22.23 -6.26
C HIS A 9 -10.56 20.79 -5.80
N HIS A 10 -9.28 20.41 -5.59
CA HIS A 10 -8.90 19.09 -5.10
C HIS A 10 -9.56 18.77 -3.76
N TYR A 11 -9.58 19.72 -2.82
CA TYR A 11 -10.26 19.55 -1.54
C TYR A 11 -11.76 19.29 -1.70
N LYS A 12 -12.47 20.10 -2.51
CA LYS A 12 -13.91 19.90 -2.73
C LYS A 12 -14.22 18.51 -3.29
N GLN A 13 -13.33 17.98 -4.13
CA GLN A 13 -13.47 16.68 -4.76
C GLN A 13 -13.17 15.51 -3.82
N SER A 14 -12.16 15.63 -2.95
CA SER A 14 -11.71 14.53 -2.10
C SER A 14 -12.09 14.67 -0.62
N LYS A 15 -12.85 15.70 -0.22
CA LYS A 15 -13.15 16.03 1.20
C LYS A 15 -13.69 14.84 2.00
N TYR A 16 -14.56 14.02 1.42
CA TYR A 16 -15.15 12.87 2.12
C TYR A 16 -14.14 11.74 2.31
N ILE A 17 -13.23 11.55 1.37
CA ILE A 17 -12.16 10.54 1.46
C ILE A 17 -11.09 11.00 2.46
N LEU A 18 -10.78 12.30 2.49
CA LEU A 18 -9.90 12.89 3.50
C LEU A 18 -10.50 12.78 4.90
N LEU A 19 -11.81 12.98 5.04
CA LEU A 19 -12.51 12.79 6.31
C LEU A 19 -12.49 11.32 6.73
N LEU A 20 -12.79 10.39 5.82
CA LEU A 20 -12.66 8.96 6.06
C LEU A 20 -11.26 8.60 6.54
N PHE A 21 -10.23 9.10 5.84
CA PHE A 21 -8.83 8.88 6.18
C PHE A 21 -8.46 9.45 7.56
N ALA A 22 -8.91 10.66 7.89
CA ALA A 22 -8.67 11.27 9.19
C ALA A 22 -9.34 10.48 10.32
N CYS A 23 -10.61 10.11 10.15
CA CYS A 23 -11.36 9.32 11.11
C CYS A 23 -10.77 7.91 11.30
N SER A 24 -10.39 7.23 10.22
CA SER A 24 -9.76 5.91 10.32
C SER A 24 -8.38 6.00 10.96
N SER A 25 -7.55 6.98 10.61
CA SER A 25 -6.24 7.20 11.25
C SER A 25 -6.38 7.44 12.75
N PHE A 26 -7.37 8.26 13.14
CA PHE A 26 -7.66 8.53 14.55
C PHE A 26 -8.14 7.29 15.30
N TRP A 27 -8.90 6.42 14.65
CA TRP A 27 -9.30 5.13 15.23
C TRP A 27 -8.10 4.19 15.41
N PHE A 28 -7.31 3.99 14.35
CA PHE A 28 -6.24 3.01 14.33
C PHE A 28 -5.03 3.37 15.20
N LEU A 29 -4.77 4.67 15.40
CA LEU A 29 -3.64 5.16 16.19
C LEU A 29 -4.06 5.51 17.63
N PRO A 30 -4.58 6.72 17.95
CA PRO A 30 -4.78 7.12 19.34
C PRO A 30 -5.90 6.35 20.06
N ILE A 31 -7.01 6.01 19.40
CA ILE A 31 -8.10 5.28 20.07
C ILE A 31 -7.68 3.85 20.39
N ASN A 32 -7.13 3.10 19.43
CA ASN A 32 -6.64 1.75 19.68
C ASN A 32 -5.56 1.74 20.79
N TYR A 33 -4.62 2.69 20.75
CA TYR A 33 -3.63 2.88 21.80
C TYR A 33 -4.28 3.04 23.18
N PHE A 34 -5.27 3.94 23.29
CA PHE A 34 -5.97 4.18 24.54
C PHE A 34 -6.80 2.98 25.02
N ARG A 35 -7.45 2.25 24.10
CA ARG A 35 -8.22 1.05 24.42
C ARG A 35 -7.33 -0.03 25.01
N ASP A 36 -6.18 -0.30 24.41
CA ASP A 36 -5.30 -1.38 24.84
C ASP A 36 -4.70 -1.10 26.23
N LEU A 37 -4.57 0.17 26.62
CA LEU A 37 -4.21 0.57 27.99
C LEU A 37 -5.31 0.31 29.03
N GLN A 38 -6.58 0.26 28.61
CA GLN A 38 -7.72 0.04 29.51
C GLN A 38 -8.04 -1.44 29.74
N VAL A 39 -7.51 -2.34 28.92
CA VAL A 39 -7.74 -3.79 29.04
C VAL A 39 -7.12 -4.28 30.35
N GLN A 40 -7.89 -5.09 31.10
CA GLN A 40 -7.47 -5.66 32.38
C GLN A 40 -6.16 -6.45 32.24
N PRO A 41 -5.32 -6.48 33.29
CA PRO A 41 -4.08 -7.23 33.24
C PRO A 41 -4.37 -8.72 32.96
N ASN A 42 -3.45 -9.38 32.25
CA ASN A 42 -3.47 -10.84 32.11
C ASN A 42 -3.50 -11.52 33.49
N GLU A 43 -3.77 -12.82 33.52
CA GLU A 43 -3.82 -13.63 34.77
C GLU A 43 -2.59 -13.40 35.68
N ASP A 44 -1.42 -13.09 35.08
CA ASP A 44 -0.15 -12.81 35.76
C ASP A 44 0.05 -11.33 36.21
N GLY A 45 -0.93 -10.45 36.00
CA GLY A 45 -0.86 -9.04 36.41
C GLY A 45 -0.21 -8.08 35.40
N TYR A 46 0.18 -8.56 34.20
CA TYR A 46 0.84 -7.75 33.18
C TYR A 46 -0.16 -7.06 32.24
N PHE A 47 0.12 -5.80 31.92
CA PHE A 47 -0.49 -5.05 30.82
C PHE A 47 0.37 -5.18 29.58
N PHE A 48 -0.27 -5.42 28.43
CA PHE A 48 0.39 -5.61 27.16
C PHE A 48 -0.19 -4.66 26.11
N TYR A 49 0.66 -3.83 25.53
CA TYR A 49 0.33 -3.07 24.33
C TYR A 49 1.22 -3.53 23.19
N SER A 50 0.63 -3.79 22.02
CA SER A 50 1.39 -4.01 20.79
C SER A 50 0.86 -3.19 19.63
N LEU A 51 1.78 -2.62 18.87
CA LEU A 51 1.47 -1.91 17.64
C LEU A 51 2.34 -2.45 16.52
N ASN A 52 1.70 -2.95 15.47
CA ASN A 52 2.38 -3.50 14.31
C ASN A 52 2.33 -2.50 13.15
N GLY A 53 3.37 -2.47 12.32
CA GLY A 53 3.37 -1.66 11.10
C GLY A 53 2.27 -2.12 10.13
N ASP A 54 2.07 -3.42 9.99
CA ASP A 54 1.12 -3.98 9.01
C ASP A 54 -0.33 -3.60 9.30
N THR A 55 -0.70 -3.47 10.58
CA THR A 55 -2.04 -3.01 10.99
C THR A 55 -2.28 -1.55 10.64
N LEU A 56 -1.22 -0.76 10.43
CA LEU A 56 -1.27 0.62 9.97
C LEU A 56 -1.18 0.75 8.44
N ILE A 57 -0.70 -0.25 7.70
CA ILE A 57 -0.60 -0.16 6.24
C ILE A 57 -1.83 -0.75 5.55
N ILE A 58 -2.15 -2.01 5.84
CA ILE A 58 -3.15 -2.78 5.10
C ILE A 58 -4.52 -2.07 4.98
N PRO A 59 -5.14 -1.54 6.06
CA PRO A 59 -6.45 -0.92 5.95
C PRO A 59 -6.44 0.42 5.19
N PHE A 60 -5.28 1.05 5.01
CA PHE A 60 -5.16 2.36 4.36
C PHE A 60 -4.85 2.29 2.87
N ILE A 61 -4.39 1.16 2.35
CA ILE A 61 -4.23 0.90 0.90
C ILE A 61 -5.47 1.32 0.10
N PRO A 62 -6.71 0.83 0.40
CA PRO A 62 -7.89 1.21 -0.36
C PRO A 62 -8.20 2.72 -0.23
N ILE A 63 -7.91 3.34 0.91
CA ILE A 63 -8.14 4.77 1.12
C ILE A 63 -7.24 5.61 0.19
N PHE A 64 -5.97 5.26 0.04
CA PHE A 64 -5.07 5.97 -0.88
C PHE A 64 -5.40 5.74 -2.35
N ILE A 65 -5.86 4.53 -2.70
CA ILE A 65 -6.38 4.25 -4.04
C ILE A 65 -7.62 5.11 -4.30
N LEU A 66 -8.57 5.16 -3.37
CA LEU A 66 -9.76 6.01 -3.48
C LEU A 66 -9.39 7.49 -3.59
N LEU A 67 -8.42 7.96 -2.81
CA LEU A 67 -7.92 9.33 -2.88
C LEU A 67 -7.35 9.63 -4.28
N ALA A 68 -6.48 8.76 -4.81
CA ALA A 68 -5.94 8.90 -6.16
C ALA A 68 -7.04 8.85 -7.25
N CYS A 69 -7.99 7.92 -7.12
CA CYS A 69 -9.15 7.80 -8.01
C CYS A 69 -9.99 9.07 -7.99
N SER A 70 -10.21 9.67 -6.82
CA SER A 70 -10.95 10.92 -6.69
C SER A 70 -10.22 12.07 -7.35
N LEU A 71 -8.90 12.16 -7.23
CA LEU A 71 -8.12 13.26 -7.79
C LEU A 71 -7.95 13.16 -9.32
N ILE A 72 -7.89 11.96 -9.91
CA ILE A 72 -7.67 11.80 -11.36
C ILE A 72 -8.89 11.25 -12.08
N SER A 73 -9.32 10.03 -11.73
CA SER A 73 -10.32 9.32 -12.55
C SER A 73 -11.73 9.88 -12.40
N TRP A 74 -12.04 10.51 -11.27
CA TRP A 74 -13.33 11.15 -11.07
C TRP A 74 -13.52 12.39 -11.95
N GLU A 75 -12.43 13.13 -12.23
CA GLU A 75 -12.47 14.26 -13.18
C GLU A 75 -12.87 13.76 -14.58
N ARG A 76 -12.34 12.60 -14.99
CA ARG A 76 -12.67 11.99 -16.29
C ARG A 76 -14.09 11.42 -16.32
N HIS A 77 -14.57 10.88 -15.21
CA HIS A 77 -15.93 10.38 -15.10
C HIS A 77 -16.96 11.49 -15.32
N ASN A 78 -16.75 12.64 -14.67
CA ASN A 78 -17.62 13.80 -14.80
C ASN A 78 -17.30 14.68 -16.03
N GLN A 79 -16.35 14.24 -16.87
CA GLN A 79 -15.80 14.99 -17.99
C GLN A 79 -15.24 16.37 -17.60
N THR A 80 -14.95 16.66 -16.33
CA THR A 80 -14.40 17.98 -15.96
C THR A 80 -12.93 18.14 -16.36
N ASP A 81 -12.31 17.09 -16.88
CA ASP A 81 -10.94 17.09 -17.38
C ASP A 81 -10.73 18.02 -18.59
N TYR A 82 -11.71 18.14 -19.50
CA TYR A 82 -11.63 19.09 -20.61
C TYR A 82 -11.60 20.54 -20.12
N LEU A 83 -12.39 20.87 -19.09
CA LEU A 83 -12.40 22.20 -18.48
C LEU A 83 -11.06 22.50 -17.80
N LEU A 84 -10.53 21.54 -17.05
CA LEU A 84 -9.24 21.68 -16.36
C LEU A 84 -8.09 21.86 -17.36
N PHE A 85 -8.12 21.17 -18.49
CA PHE A 85 -7.11 21.34 -19.55
C PHE A 85 -7.24 22.64 -20.34
N ALA A 86 -8.40 23.31 -20.29
CA ALA A 86 -8.59 24.64 -20.87
C ALA A 86 -8.16 25.78 -19.92
N MET A 87 -7.95 25.49 -18.64
CA MET A 87 -7.43 26.47 -17.69
C MET A 87 -5.99 26.87 -18.03
N PRO A 88 -5.52 28.07 -17.58
CA PRO A 88 -4.15 28.55 -17.83
C PRO A 88 -3.11 27.85 -16.93
N PHE A 89 -3.19 26.53 -16.82
CA PHE A 89 -2.26 25.68 -16.08
C PHE A 89 -1.70 24.60 -16.98
N THR A 90 -0.41 24.32 -16.87
CA THR A 90 0.20 23.23 -17.63
C THR A 90 -0.25 21.86 -17.10
N ARG A 91 -0.29 20.85 -17.96
CA ARG A 91 -0.61 19.46 -17.54
C ARG A 91 0.35 18.96 -16.43
N LYS A 92 1.61 19.36 -16.48
CA LYS A 92 2.61 19.10 -15.44
C LYS A 92 2.21 19.69 -14.09
N GLU A 93 1.79 20.95 -14.08
CA GLU A 93 1.35 21.63 -12.85
C GLU A 93 0.08 21.03 -12.28
N LEU A 94 -0.88 20.65 -13.14
CA LEU A 94 -2.10 19.96 -12.71
C LEU A 94 -1.78 18.63 -12.01
N PHE A 95 -0.92 17.80 -12.61
CA PHE A 95 -0.54 16.52 -12.01
C PHE A 95 0.24 16.71 -10.70
N LEU A 96 1.24 17.58 -10.69
CA LEU A 96 2.06 17.80 -9.49
C LEU A 96 1.27 18.46 -8.35
N SER A 97 0.30 19.32 -8.67
CA SER A 97 -0.64 19.88 -7.68
C SER A 97 -1.44 18.78 -6.99
N LYS A 98 -1.96 17.80 -7.75
CA LYS A 98 -2.69 16.65 -7.20
C LYS A 98 -1.80 15.79 -6.29
N TRP A 99 -0.58 15.50 -6.70
CA TRP A 99 0.37 14.73 -5.87
C TRP A 99 0.76 15.48 -4.60
N LEU A 100 1.08 16.78 -4.70
CA LEU A 100 1.40 17.63 -3.54
C LEU A 100 0.22 17.71 -2.57
N PHE A 101 -0.99 17.88 -3.08
CA PHE A 101 -2.20 17.92 -2.25
C PHE A 101 -2.38 16.63 -1.45
N GLY A 102 -2.26 15.46 -2.09
CA GLY A 102 -2.40 14.18 -1.39
C GLY A 102 -1.28 13.93 -0.37
N THR A 103 -0.02 14.19 -0.73
CA THR A 103 1.13 13.97 0.17
C THR A 103 1.11 14.93 1.37
N THR A 104 0.75 16.19 1.17
CA THR A 104 0.58 17.14 2.28
C THR A 104 -0.58 16.75 3.20
N ALA A 105 -1.69 16.25 2.66
CA ALA A 105 -2.79 15.73 3.47
C ALA A 105 -2.36 14.52 4.33
N ILE A 106 -1.56 13.60 3.76
CA ILE A 106 -0.97 12.46 4.48
C ILE A 106 -0.10 12.93 5.65
N ILE A 107 0.85 13.82 5.39
CA ILE A 107 1.75 14.37 6.41
C ILE A 107 0.96 15.11 7.50
N PHE A 108 -0.03 15.92 7.11
CA PHE A 108 -0.83 16.69 8.04
C PHE A 108 -1.68 15.82 8.97
N ILE A 109 -2.39 14.82 8.42
CA ILE A 109 -3.24 13.93 9.21
C ILE A 109 -2.40 13.06 10.15
N ILE A 110 -1.26 12.52 9.70
CA ILE A 110 -0.38 11.78 10.59
C ILE A 110 0.25 12.70 11.63
N GLY A 111 0.64 13.92 11.27
CA GLY A 111 1.17 14.90 12.20
C GLY A 111 0.21 15.21 13.35
N ILE A 112 -1.08 15.41 13.05
CA ILE A 112 -2.11 15.58 14.07
C ILE A 112 -2.22 14.34 14.96
N ASN A 113 -2.27 13.14 14.38
CA ASN A 113 -2.35 11.90 15.14
C ASN A 113 -1.11 11.66 16.03
N ALA A 114 0.08 12.03 15.54
CA ALA A 114 1.33 11.92 16.28
C ALA A 114 1.33 12.86 17.50
N VAL A 115 0.87 14.11 17.32
CA VAL A 115 0.72 15.09 18.41
C VAL A 115 -0.28 14.60 19.45
N LEU A 116 -1.44 14.12 19.01
CA LEU A 116 -2.46 13.57 19.91
C LEU A 116 -1.93 12.37 20.70
N LEU A 117 -1.23 11.45 20.02
CA LEU A 117 -0.63 10.30 20.67
C LEU A 117 0.45 10.69 21.68
N TYR A 118 1.28 11.69 21.37
CA TYR A 118 2.25 12.25 22.30
C TYR A 118 1.56 12.80 23.57
N PHE A 119 0.46 13.54 23.41
CA PHE A 119 -0.33 14.02 24.54
C PHE A 119 -0.91 12.88 25.37
N ILE A 120 -1.49 11.85 24.72
CA ILE A 120 -2.03 10.67 25.43
C ILE A 120 -0.93 9.98 26.23
N LEU A 121 0.25 9.76 25.63
CA LEU A 121 1.42 9.18 26.30
C LEU A 121 1.85 10.00 27.52
N LYS A 122 1.82 11.32 27.44
CA LYS A 122 2.23 12.21 28.55
C LYS A 122 1.22 12.26 29.70
N ILE A 123 -0.07 12.22 29.40
CA ILE A 123 -1.14 12.26 30.41
C ILE A 123 -1.31 10.89 31.09
N ASN A 124 -0.96 9.82 30.39
CA ASN A 124 -1.11 8.46 30.89
C ASN A 124 -0.35 8.24 32.22
N LEU A 125 -0.96 7.49 33.14
CA LEU A 125 -0.36 7.10 34.42
C LEU A 125 0.94 6.31 34.23
N PHE A 126 1.09 5.66 33.07
CA PHE A 126 2.24 4.83 32.71
C PHE A 126 3.33 5.58 31.91
N ASN A 127 3.30 6.92 31.85
CA ASN A 127 4.31 7.75 31.16
C ASN A 127 5.76 7.50 31.64
N GLN A 128 5.94 7.01 32.86
CA GLN A 128 7.27 6.64 33.38
C GLN A 128 7.86 5.38 32.72
N HIS A 129 7.02 4.59 32.04
CA HIS A 129 7.36 3.28 31.49
C HIS A 129 7.29 3.23 29.96
N GLN A 130 6.94 4.35 29.30
CA GLN A 130 6.73 4.41 27.86
C GLN A 130 7.41 5.62 27.24
N SER A 131 8.18 5.39 26.17
CA SER A 131 8.87 6.45 25.43
C SER A 131 8.20 6.72 24.08
N PHE A 132 8.17 8.00 23.66
CA PHE A 132 7.59 8.37 22.36
C PHE A 132 8.52 8.04 21.17
N GLY A 133 9.83 7.84 21.41
CA GLY A 133 10.84 7.67 20.36
C GLY A 133 10.51 6.52 19.38
N PRO A 134 10.32 5.28 19.85
CA PRO A 134 9.96 4.14 19.01
C PRO A 134 8.69 4.40 18.19
N MET A 135 7.68 4.99 18.82
CA MET A 135 6.39 5.30 18.20
C MET A 135 6.54 6.35 17.08
N GLY A 136 7.31 7.41 17.32
CA GLY A 136 7.64 8.41 16.32
C GLY A 136 8.39 7.83 15.12
N THR A 137 9.33 6.90 15.37
CA THR A 137 10.07 6.18 14.31
C THR A 137 9.12 5.35 13.44
N LEU A 138 8.21 4.58 14.05
CA LEU A 138 7.21 3.81 13.32
C LEU A 138 6.31 4.72 12.47
N LEU A 139 5.84 5.84 13.03
CA LEU A 139 5.03 6.81 12.29
C LEU A 139 5.80 7.38 11.11
N CYS A 140 7.10 7.66 11.24
CA CYS A 140 7.92 8.10 10.11
C CYS A 140 7.98 7.03 9.00
N TYR A 141 8.20 5.76 9.35
CA TYR A 141 8.21 4.66 8.38
C TYR A 141 6.85 4.51 7.68
N VAL A 142 5.75 4.63 8.42
CA VAL A 142 4.39 4.61 7.88
C VAL A 142 4.12 5.81 6.95
N THR A 143 4.59 7.00 7.29
CA THR A 143 4.38 8.20 6.44
C THR A 143 5.00 8.03 5.06
N ILE A 144 6.25 7.54 5.00
CA ILE A 144 7.00 7.38 3.75
C ILE A 144 6.37 6.27 2.89
N THR A 145 5.96 5.16 3.51
CA THR A 145 5.30 4.05 2.80
C THR A 145 3.91 4.45 2.29
N TRP A 146 3.10 5.17 3.07
CA TRP A 146 1.82 5.73 2.61
C TRP A 146 1.99 6.70 1.44
N MET A 147 3.00 7.58 1.48
CA MET A 147 3.32 8.46 0.34
C MET A 147 3.69 7.66 -0.91
N ALA A 148 4.45 6.57 -0.77
CA ALA A 148 4.82 5.71 -1.90
C ALA A 148 3.60 4.96 -2.48
N ILE A 149 2.73 4.39 -1.63
CA ILE A 149 1.48 3.75 -2.04
C ILE A 149 0.57 4.73 -2.79
N PHE A 150 0.41 5.94 -2.26
CA PHE A 150 -0.34 7.00 -2.93
C PHE A 150 0.29 7.40 -4.26
N THR A 151 1.63 7.43 -4.34
CA THR A 151 2.36 7.74 -5.58
C THR A 151 2.17 6.66 -6.65
N ILE A 152 2.18 5.38 -6.26
CA ILE A 152 1.83 4.27 -7.15
C ILE A 152 0.40 4.45 -7.68
N ALA A 153 -0.56 4.69 -6.78
CA ALA A 153 -1.96 4.84 -7.18
C ALA A 153 -2.14 6.02 -8.15
N ILE A 154 -1.64 7.21 -7.84
CA ILE A 154 -1.79 8.38 -8.73
C ILE A 154 -1.07 8.18 -10.07
N PHE A 155 0.06 7.47 -10.10
CA PHE A 155 0.75 7.07 -11.32
C PHE A 155 -0.13 6.16 -12.18
N ILE A 156 -0.75 5.14 -11.59
CA ILE A 156 -1.68 4.24 -12.29
C ILE A 156 -2.88 5.03 -12.85
N GLY A 157 -3.34 6.05 -12.15
CA GLY A 157 -4.36 6.98 -12.65
C GLY A 157 -3.99 7.69 -13.95
N THR A 158 -2.70 7.89 -14.24
CA THR A 158 -2.27 8.47 -15.54
C THR A 158 -2.49 7.52 -16.71
N ILE A 159 -2.54 6.21 -16.45
CA ILE A 159 -2.66 5.16 -17.46
C ILE A 159 -4.10 4.64 -17.58
N ALA A 160 -4.80 4.53 -16.45
CA ALA A 160 -6.13 3.96 -16.38
C ALA A 160 -7.20 4.88 -17.01
N GLY A 161 -8.09 4.34 -17.84
CA GLY A 161 -9.06 5.14 -18.59
C GLY A 161 -10.37 5.45 -17.88
N ASN A 162 -10.65 4.80 -16.74
CA ASN A 162 -11.84 5.05 -15.93
C ASN A 162 -11.57 4.80 -14.43
N VAL A 163 -12.56 5.08 -13.57
CA VAL A 163 -12.44 4.91 -12.10
C VAL A 163 -12.26 3.44 -11.71
N ILE A 164 -12.99 2.52 -12.34
CA ILE A 164 -12.99 1.09 -12.00
C ILE A 164 -11.62 0.46 -12.31
N SER A 165 -11.12 0.66 -13.52
CA SER A 165 -9.81 0.21 -13.97
C SER A 165 -8.69 0.81 -13.12
N HIS A 166 -8.76 2.10 -12.78
CA HIS A 166 -7.78 2.74 -11.91
C HIS A 166 -7.72 2.06 -10.54
N SER A 167 -8.86 1.79 -9.91
CA SER A 167 -8.91 1.11 -8.61
C SER A 167 -8.34 -0.31 -8.68
N ILE A 168 -8.79 -1.12 -9.64
CA ILE A 168 -8.36 -2.52 -9.78
C ILE A 168 -6.87 -2.60 -10.13
N LEU A 169 -6.42 -1.78 -11.08
CA LEU A 169 -5.04 -1.77 -11.55
C LEU A 169 -4.09 -1.30 -10.44
N SER A 170 -4.49 -0.31 -9.63
CA SER A 170 -3.67 0.14 -8.50
C SER A 170 -3.48 -0.97 -7.46
N LEU A 171 -4.56 -1.68 -7.12
CA LEU A 171 -4.50 -2.80 -6.18
C LEU A 171 -3.60 -3.93 -6.70
N ILE A 172 -3.72 -4.27 -7.98
CA ILE A 172 -2.86 -5.26 -8.62
C ILE A 172 -1.40 -4.81 -8.56
N PHE A 173 -1.08 -3.58 -8.97
CA PHE A 173 0.31 -3.09 -9.03
C PHE A 173 1.01 -2.99 -7.67
N ILE A 174 0.28 -2.77 -6.58
CA ILE A 174 0.85 -2.77 -5.22
C ILE A 174 1.28 -4.19 -4.81
N ILE A 175 0.50 -5.22 -5.17
CA ILE A 175 0.76 -6.63 -4.81
C ILE A 175 1.65 -7.32 -5.85
N LEU A 176 1.71 -6.79 -7.07
CA LEU A 176 2.36 -7.42 -8.22
C LEU A 176 3.83 -7.80 -7.99
N PRO A 177 4.70 -6.95 -7.38
CA PRO A 177 6.12 -7.29 -7.19
C PRO A 177 6.31 -8.59 -6.42
N SER A 178 5.56 -8.78 -5.33
CA SER A 178 5.63 -10.00 -4.53
C SER A 178 4.90 -11.18 -5.15
N GLY A 179 3.76 -10.92 -5.79
CA GLY A 179 2.99 -11.91 -6.55
C GLY A 179 3.83 -12.57 -7.64
N ILE A 180 4.47 -11.79 -8.52
CA ILE A 180 5.31 -12.32 -9.61
C ILE A 180 6.49 -13.12 -9.03
N GLY A 181 7.17 -12.60 -8.02
CA GLY A 181 8.29 -13.31 -7.38
C GLY A 181 7.87 -14.70 -6.88
N MET A 182 6.78 -14.77 -6.10
CA MET A 182 6.29 -16.05 -5.60
C MET A 182 5.86 -17.02 -6.70
N LEU A 183 5.28 -16.52 -7.79
CA LEU A 183 4.88 -17.34 -8.94
C LEU A 183 6.10 -17.91 -9.68
N LEU A 184 7.12 -17.09 -9.92
CA LEU A 184 8.37 -17.53 -10.55
C LEU A 184 9.13 -18.55 -9.69
N PHE A 185 9.17 -18.35 -8.39
CA PHE A 185 9.76 -19.32 -7.47
C PHE A 185 9.04 -20.67 -7.51
N HIS A 186 7.71 -20.65 -7.53
CA HIS A 186 6.93 -21.88 -7.63
C HIS A 186 7.12 -22.60 -8.97
N PHE A 187 7.16 -21.84 -10.06
CA PHE A 187 7.50 -22.37 -11.38
C PHE A 187 8.89 -23.05 -11.37
N ALA A 188 9.91 -22.37 -10.84
CA ALA A 188 11.25 -22.92 -10.75
C ALA A 188 11.27 -24.20 -9.90
N TRP A 189 10.56 -24.21 -8.76
CA TRP A 189 10.48 -25.38 -7.89
C TRP A 189 9.92 -26.61 -8.62
N ILE A 190 8.80 -26.49 -9.33
CA ILE A 190 8.19 -27.63 -10.05
C ILE A 190 9.13 -28.19 -11.13
N HIS A 191 9.97 -27.35 -11.72
CA HIS A 191 10.92 -27.76 -12.77
C HIS A 191 12.25 -28.26 -12.24
N THR A 192 12.45 -28.20 -10.91
CA THR A 192 13.66 -28.68 -10.27
C THR A 192 13.33 -29.90 -9.42
N ASN A 193 14.09 -30.98 -9.54
CA ASN A 193 13.97 -32.17 -8.69
C ASN A 193 14.57 -31.93 -7.28
N VAL A 194 14.27 -30.79 -6.68
CA VAL A 194 14.78 -30.37 -5.37
C VAL A 194 13.95 -31.04 -4.27
N SER A 195 14.63 -31.58 -3.27
CA SER A 195 13.99 -32.21 -2.11
C SER A 195 13.11 -31.22 -1.33
N THR A 196 12.13 -31.72 -0.59
CA THR A 196 11.20 -30.87 0.18
C THR A 196 11.92 -30.00 1.22
N THR A 197 12.97 -30.51 1.85
CA THR A 197 13.77 -29.79 2.85
C THR A 197 14.57 -28.64 2.23
N GLU A 198 15.27 -28.90 1.11
CA GLU A 198 15.98 -27.87 0.36
C GLU A 198 15.03 -26.80 -0.19
N PHE A 199 13.82 -27.17 -0.57
CA PHE A 199 12.79 -26.23 -0.99
C PHE A 199 12.44 -25.24 0.13
N PHE A 200 12.22 -25.70 1.36
CA PHE A 200 11.89 -24.81 2.46
C PHE A 200 13.01 -23.81 2.75
N LEU A 201 14.27 -24.25 2.73
CA LEU A 201 15.43 -23.36 2.92
C LEU A 201 15.54 -22.33 1.78
N LYS A 202 15.43 -22.77 0.53
CA LYS A 202 15.44 -21.87 -0.63
C LYS A 202 14.27 -20.89 -0.62
N LYS A 203 13.08 -21.35 -0.17
CA LYS A 203 11.88 -20.51 -0.06
C LYS A 203 12.09 -19.37 0.94
N VAL A 204 12.63 -19.64 2.12
CA VAL A 204 12.88 -18.61 3.14
C VAL A 204 13.86 -17.54 2.62
N ASN A 205 14.94 -17.96 1.97
CA ASN A 205 15.88 -17.01 1.36
C ASN A 205 15.21 -16.20 0.25
N TYR A 206 14.43 -16.86 -0.61
CA TYR A 206 13.72 -16.22 -1.72
C TYR A 206 12.68 -15.21 -1.24
N THR A 207 11.87 -15.54 -0.22
CA THR A 207 10.89 -14.62 0.34
C THR A 207 11.56 -13.38 0.92
N SER A 208 12.72 -13.53 1.57
CA SER A 208 13.49 -12.39 2.07
C SER A 208 13.94 -11.44 0.95
N TYR A 209 14.36 -11.96 -0.21
CA TYR A 209 14.72 -11.12 -1.36
C TYR A 209 13.50 -10.39 -1.93
N ILE A 210 12.37 -11.07 -2.07
CA ILE A 210 11.13 -10.49 -2.61
C ILE A 210 10.57 -9.41 -1.67
N GLU A 211 10.59 -9.66 -0.36
CA GLU A 211 10.18 -8.69 0.64
C GLU A 211 10.91 -7.36 0.49
N ASN A 212 12.19 -7.35 0.08
CA ASN A 212 12.95 -6.11 -0.09
C ASN A 212 12.48 -5.23 -1.27
N VAL A 213 11.67 -5.77 -2.19
CA VAL A 213 11.15 -5.06 -3.38
C VAL A 213 9.73 -4.50 -3.14
N GLU A 214 9.05 -4.97 -2.10
CA GLU A 214 7.70 -4.52 -1.76
C GLU A 214 7.67 -3.02 -1.40
N VAL A 215 6.56 -2.33 -1.63
CA VAL A 215 6.49 -0.90 -1.28
C VAL A 215 6.47 -0.67 0.24
N PHE A 216 6.00 -1.66 1.00
CA PHE A 216 5.79 -1.58 2.45
C PHE A 216 6.85 -2.37 3.25
N VAL A 217 8.01 -2.69 2.67
CA VAL A 217 9.15 -3.34 3.37
C VAL A 217 9.47 -2.71 4.74
N PRO A 218 9.54 -1.37 4.88
CA PRO A 218 9.94 -0.77 6.14
C PRO A 218 9.01 -1.11 7.30
N THR A 219 7.75 -1.44 7.01
CA THR A 219 6.73 -1.74 8.02
C THR A 219 6.50 -3.24 8.23
N ASN A 220 6.95 -4.09 7.29
CA ASN A 220 6.86 -5.54 7.42
C ASN A 220 7.56 -6.02 8.70
N ASN A 221 6.85 -6.82 9.50
CA ASN A 221 7.34 -7.38 10.77
C ASN A 221 7.91 -6.31 11.71
N THR A 222 7.46 -5.05 11.59
CA THR A 222 7.75 -4.03 12.58
C THR A 222 6.70 -4.07 13.66
N TYR A 223 7.14 -4.10 14.91
CA TYR A 223 6.24 -4.00 16.03
C TYR A 223 6.90 -3.28 17.18
N ILE A 224 6.06 -2.63 17.97
CA ILE A 224 6.42 -2.05 19.26
C ILE A 224 5.54 -2.75 20.27
N SER A 225 6.16 -3.34 21.29
CA SER A 225 5.47 -3.98 22.39
C SER A 225 5.94 -3.42 23.72
N TYR A 226 4.99 -3.08 24.58
CA TYR A 226 5.21 -2.71 25.95
C TYR A 226 4.52 -3.72 26.86
N ALA A 227 5.30 -4.38 27.72
CA ALA A 227 4.80 -5.20 28.80
C ALA A 227 5.21 -4.57 30.14
N PHE A 228 4.24 -4.28 31.02
CA PHE A 228 4.51 -3.78 32.36
C PHE A 228 3.60 -4.44 33.41
N ASN A 229 4.09 -4.64 34.63
CA ASN A 229 3.29 -5.14 35.75
C ASN A 229 3.27 -4.10 36.88
N PRO A 230 2.12 -3.45 37.15
CA PRO A 230 2.05 -2.39 38.16
C PRO A 230 2.11 -2.92 39.60
N LYS A 231 2.01 -4.23 39.82
CA LYS A 231 2.09 -4.84 41.16
C LYS A 231 3.53 -5.13 41.60
N ILE A 232 4.48 -5.18 40.67
CA ILE A 232 5.89 -5.43 40.96
C ILE A 232 6.56 -4.07 41.22
N LYS A 233 6.83 -3.77 42.49
CA LYS A 233 7.72 -2.64 42.84
C LYS A 233 9.14 -3.01 42.41
N GLU A 234 9.89 -2.06 41.87
CA GLU A 234 11.33 -2.21 41.63
C GLU A 234 12.02 -2.60 42.94
N VAL A 235 12.42 -3.87 43.05
CA VAL A 235 13.20 -4.38 44.18
C VAL A 235 14.63 -4.56 43.68
N ASP A 236 15.51 -3.63 44.07
CA ASP A 236 16.96 -3.67 43.86
C ASP A 236 17.58 -4.78 44.73
N ILE A 237 17.34 -6.04 44.36
CA ILE A 237 18.11 -7.17 44.87
C ILE A 237 18.78 -7.80 43.65
N ASN A 238 20.01 -7.35 43.39
CA ASN A 238 20.96 -7.87 42.42
C ASN A 238 20.52 -7.78 40.94
N ASN A 239 20.63 -6.59 40.34
CA ASN A 239 20.70 -6.38 38.88
C ASN A 239 19.55 -6.94 38.00
N LEU A 240 18.33 -7.07 38.51
CA LEU A 240 17.15 -7.37 37.70
C LEU A 240 16.15 -6.20 37.72
N LYS A 241 16.35 -5.28 36.77
CA LYS A 241 15.36 -4.25 36.38
C LYS A 241 14.16 -4.95 35.72
N GLU A 242 13.22 -5.49 36.50
CA GLU A 242 12.14 -6.32 35.97
C GLU A 242 10.73 -5.77 36.26
N SER A 243 10.50 -4.48 36.01
CA SER A 243 9.15 -3.86 36.05
C SER A 243 8.58 -3.54 34.66
N VAL A 244 9.43 -3.30 33.64
CA VAL A 244 9.02 -2.94 32.28
C VAL A 244 9.91 -3.62 31.25
N LYS A 245 9.31 -4.37 30.32
CA LYS A 245 9.99 -4.96 29.17
C LYS A 245 9.50 -4.27 27.90
N GLU A 246 10.26 -3.28 27.42
CA GLU A 246 10.06 -2.69 26.10
C GLU A 246 10.74 -3.57 25.04
N HIS A 247 9.96 -4.09 24.09
CA HIS A 247 10.46 -4.81 22.93
C HIS A 247 10.02 -4.09 21.66
N HIS A 248 10.97 -3.58 20.90
CA HIS A 248 10.70 -3.02 19.58
C HIS A 248 11.55 -3.73 18.53
N GLN A 249 10.91 -4.09 17.43
CA GLN A 249 11.59 -4.61 16.25
C GLN A 249 11.33 -3.65 15.11
N PHE A 250 12.37 -2.94 14.68
CA PHE A 250 12.33 -2.07 13.50
C PHE A 250 13.10 -2.70 12.37
N GLN A 251 12.60 -2.51 11.15
CA GLN A 251 13.40 -2.78 9.98
C GLN A 251 14.55 -1.76 9.90
N PRO A 252 15.73 -2.18 9.42
CA PRO A 252 16.86 -1.28 9.27
C PRO A 252 16.52 -0.12 8.34
N ILE A 253 17.02 1.08 8.66
CA ILE A 253 16.69 2.36 8.00
C ILE A 253 16.88 2.30 6.48
N TRP A 254 17.86 1.54 5.99
CA TRP A 254 18.11 1.41 4.55
C TRP A 254 16.93 0.80 3.77
N LYS A 255 16.02 0.06 4.43
CA LYS A 255 14.79 -0.44 3.78
C LYS A 255 13.83 0.67 3.35
N LEU A 256 13.97 1.89 3.88
CA LEU A 256 13.24 3.07 3.40
C LEU A 256 13.64 3.47 1.96
N ILE A 257 14.79 3.01 1.46
CA ILE A 257 15.22 3.28 0.09
C ILE A 257 14.19 2.77 -0.92
N THR A 258 13.57 1.61 -0.68
CA THR A 258 12.59 1.02 -1.60
C THR A 258 11.39 1.93 -1.87
N PRO A 259 10.57 2.36 -0.87
CA PRO A 259 9.47 3.29 -1.13
C PRO A 259 9.93 4.64 -1.68
N ILE A 260 11.11 5.14 -1.29
CA ILE A 260 11.67 6.38 -1.83
C ILE A 260 11.96 6.23 -3.33
N LEU A 261 12.54 5.11 -3.76
CA LEU A 261 12.77 4.81 -5.18
C LEU A 261 11.46 4.73 -5.97
N TYR A 262 10.40 4.13 -5.42
CA TYR A 262 9.08 4.15 -6.05
C TYR A 262 8.59 5.58 -6.29
N ILE A 263 8.74 6.47 -5.30
CA ILE A 263 8.37 7.89 -5.46
C ILE A 263 9.23 8.55 -6.54
N LEU A 264 10.55 8.40 -6.46
CA LEU A 264 11.51 9.05 -7.36
C LEU A 264 11.37 8.60 -8.83
N ILE A 265 10.97 7.35 -9.07
CA ILE A 265 10.82 6.81 -10.43
C ILE A 265 9.41 7.07 -10.96
N LEU A 266 8.36 6.77 -10.18
CA LEU A 266 6.99 6.82 -10.67
C LEU A 266 6.44 8.24 -10.78
N LEU A 267 6.91 9.19 -9.97
CA LEU A 267 6.43 10.56 -10.05
C LEU A 267 6.85 11.26 -11.35
N PRO A 268 8.14 11.27 -11.77
CA PRO A 268 8.53 11.81 -13.07
C PRO A 268 7.88 11.06 -14.25
N LEU A 269 7.76 9.73 -14.15
CA LEU A 269 7.10 8.91 -15.17
C LEU A 269 5.61 9.27 -15.29
N GLY A 270 4.93 9.50 -14.17
CA GLY A 270 3.56 9.97 -14.10
C GLY A 270 3.38 11.34 -14.74
N VAL A 271 4.29 12.29 -14.47
CA VAL A 271 4.29 13.60 -15.15
C VAL A 271 4.43 13.44 -16.67
N PHE A 272 5.38 12.60 -17.11
CA PHE A 272 5.65 12.35 -18.52
C PHE A 272 4.43 11.75 -19.25
N LEU A 273 3.76 10.78 -18.64
CA LEU A 273 2.55 10.17 -19.18
C LEU A 273 1.36 11.12 -19.13
N TYR A 274 1.15 11.82 -18.01
CA TYR A 274 0.03 12.74 -17.84
C TYR A 274 0.04 13.86 -18.88
N ASN A 275 1.23 14.39 -19.22
CA ASN A 275 1.40 15.38 -20.28
C ASN A 275 0.94 14.88 -21.65
N ARG A 276 1.02 13.57 -21.92
CA ARG A 276 0.63 12.95 -23.19
C ARG A 276 -0.73 12.24 -23.14
N THR A 277 -1.53 12.47 -22.10
CA THR A 277 -2.82 11.79 -21.92
C THR A 277 -3.75 12.03 -23.12
N PRO A 278 -4.17 10.96 -23.84
CA PRO A 278 -5.16 11.07 -24.90
C PRO A 278 -6.58 11.05 -24.31
N ASN A 279 -7.39 12.07 -24.63
CA ASN A 279 -8.73 12.21 -24.05
C ASN A 279 -9.78 11.31 -24.76
N GLU A 280 -9.52 10.88 -25.99
CA GLU A 280 -10.41 10.06 -26.82
C GLU A 280 -10.68 8.64 -26.28
N ASN A 281 -9.78 8.16 -25.41
CA ASN A 281 -9.84 6.84 -24.79
C ASN A 281 -10.40 6.85 -23.37
N ASN A 282 -10.93 8.00 -22.90
CA ASN A 282 -11.68 8.07 -21.65
C ASN A 282 -12.82 7.02 -21.66
N GLY A 283 -12.95 6.28 -20.56
CA GLY A 283 -13.91 5.18 -20.40
C GLY A 283 -13.36 3.78 -20.73
N LYS A 284 -12.26 3.65 -21.48
CA LYS A 284 -11.58 2.34 -21.69
C LYS A 284 -10.82 1.91 -20.43
N ILE A 285 -10.33 0.67 -20.41
CA ILE A 285 -9.47 0.17 -19.30
C ILE A 285 -8.15 0.93 -19.26
N LEU A 286 -7.50 1.11 -20.42
CA LEU A 286 -6.26 1.86 -20.56
C LEU A 286 -6.47 3.04 -21.52
N LEU A 287 -5.88 4.18 -21.18
CA LEU A 287 -5.87 5.38 -22.03
C LEU A 287 -4.95 5.21 -23.23
N PHE A 288 -3.79 4.60 -23.03
CA PHE A 288 -2.76 4.43 -24.05
C PHE A 288 -2.97 3.10 -24.79
N THR A 289 -3.52 3.13 -26.00
CA THR A 289 -3.73 1.93 -26.83
C THR A 289 -2.42 1.20 -27.15
N LYS A 290 -1.30 1.92 -27.27
CA LYS A 290 0.03 1.31 -27.43
C LYS A 290 0.43 0.42 -26.25
N LEU A 291 -0.06 0.74 -25.04
CA LEU A 291 0.24 -0.04 -23.84
C LEU A 291 -0.51 -1.39 -23.84
N ASN A 292 -1.60 -1.52 -24.61
CA ASN A 292 -2.34 -2.78 -24.71
C ASN A 292 -1.45 -3.93 -25.20
N GLY A 293 -0.53 -3.66 -26.12
CA GLY A 293 0.40 -4.66 -26.68
C GLY A 293 1.36 -5.24 -25.64
N LEU A 294 1.67 -4.51 -24.57
CA LEU A 294 2.49 -5.00 -23.45
C LEU A 294 1.62 -5.51 -22.31
N PHE A 295 0.53 -4.81 -21.99
CA PHE A 295 -0.34 -5.14 -20.87
C PHE A 295 -1.01 -6.51 -21.03
N ILE A 296 -1.53 -6.83 -22.22
CA ILE A 296 -2.20 -8.11 -22.47
C ILE A 296 -1.27 -9.31 -22.19
N PRO A 297 -0.10 -9.43 -22.84
CA PRO A 297 0.77 -10.58 -22.60
C PRO A 297 1.27 -10.64 -21.15
N CYS A 298 1.61 -9.50 -20.53
CA CYS A 298 2.05 -9.49 -19.13
C CYS A 298 0.98 -10.05 -18.18
N VAL A 299 -0.26 -9.59 -18.30
CA VAL A 299 -1.36 -10.05 -17.46
C VAL A 299 -1.68 -11.52 -17.75
N THR A 300 -1.72 -11.92 -19.02
CA THR A 300 -1.94 -13.32 -19.43
C THR A 300 -0.88 -14.26 -18.86
N ILE A 301 0.40 -13.90 -18.91
CA ILE A 301 1.50 -14.70 -18.35
C ILE A 301 1.35 -14.80 -16.82
N CYS A 302 1.02 -13.69 -16.14
CA CYS A 302 0.82 -13.70 -14.68
C CYS A 302 -0.32 -14.64 -14.28
N PHE A 303 -1.47 -14.57 -14.97
CA PHE A 303 -2.60 -15.46 -14.71
C PHE A 303 -2.30 -16.91 -15.10
N ALA A 304 -1.54 -17.16 -16.17
CA ALA A 304 -1.09 -18.50 -16.53
C ALA A 304 -0.20 -19.11 -15.44
N LEU A 305 0.80 -18.37 -14.94
CA LEU A 305 1.65 -18.83 -13.83
C LEU A 305 0.83 -19.09 -12.56
N LEU A 306 -0.14 -18.21 -12.26
CA LEU A 306 -1.07 -18.40 -11.15
C LEU A 306 -1.90 -19.67 -11.32
N GLY A 307 -2.38 -19.93 -12.53
CA GLY A 307 -3.12 -21.15 -12.84
C GLY A 307 -2.30 -22.42 -12.66
N GLY A 308 -1.05 -22.41 -13.13
CA GLY A 308 -0.12 -23.51 -12.88
C GLY A 308 0.12 -23.74 -11.38
N ARG A 309 0.26 -22.67 -10.58
CA ARG A 309 0.42 -22.79 -9.12
C ARG A 309 -0.79 -23.40 -8.41
N ILE A 310 -2.01 -23.13 -8.89
CA ILE A 310 -3.23 -23.67 -8.27
C ILE A 310 -3.36 -25.18 -8.55
N THR A 311 -3.00 -25.62 -9.75
CA THR A 311 -3.20 -27.02 -10.19
C THR A 311 -1.98 -27.92 -9.97
N GLY A 312 -0.77 -27.36 -9.91
CA GLY A 312 0.49 -28.09 -9.71
C GLY A 312 0.59 -28.73 -8.33
N GLY A 313 0.16 -29.99 -8.20
CA GLY A 313 0.03 -30.73 -6.94
C GLY A 313 0.60 -32.15 -6.95
N LYS A 314 0.47 -32.85 -5.80
CA LYS A 314 1.24 -34.04 -5.37
C LYS A 314 1.23 -35.30 -6.27
N SER A 315 0.27 -35.47 -7.19
CA SER A 315 0.16 -36.71 -7.98
C SER A 315 1.03 -36.69 -9.25
N ASP A 316 0.90 -35.65 -10.09
CA ASP A 316 1.71 -35.41 -11.29
C ASP A 316 2.00 -33.90 -11.43
N PRO A 317 3.06 -33.38 -10.79
CA PRO A 317 3.24 -31.94 -10.60
C PRO A 317 3.46 -31.19 -11.93
N LEU A 318 4.10 -31.81 -12.93
CA LEU A 318 4.39 -31.14 -14.20
C LEU A 318 3.15 -31.05 -15.09
N LEU A 319 2.47 -32.17 -15.34
CA LEU A 319 1.33 -32.21 -16.27
C LEU A 319 0.16 -31.38 -15.74
N SER A 320 -0.13 -31.50 -14.44
CA SER A 320 -1.17 -30.69 -13.78
C SER A 320 -0.84 -29.20 -13.80
N TYR A 321 0.43 -28.82 -13.62
CA TYR A 321 0.89 -27.44 -13.72
C TYR A 321 0.66 -26.87 -15.13
N TYR A 322 1.12 -27.56 -16.17
CA TYR A 322 0.95 -27.10 -17.56
C TYR A 322 -0.52 -27.05 -17.99
N ALA A 323 -1.35 -27.99 -17.52
CA ALA A 323 -2.79 -27.95 -17.77
C ALA A 323 -3.43 -26.68 -17.18
N GLY A 324 -3.17 -26.36 -15.91
CA GLY A 324 -3.66 -25.12 -15.29
C GLY A 324 -3.10 -23.86 -15.93
N PHE A 325 -1.81 -23.88 -16.29
CA PHE A 325 -1.14 -22.78 -16.99
C PHE A 325 -1.83 -22.43 -18.30
N ILE A 326 -2.10 -23.44 -19.14
CA ILE A 326 -2.73 -23.25 -20.45
C ILE A 326 -4.20 -22.83 -20.28
N ILE A 327 -4.98 -23.52 -19.42
CA ILE A 327 -6.42 -23.25 -19.26
C ILE A 327 -6.65 -21.83 -18.76
N ILE A 328 -6.00 -21.45 -17.65
CA ILE A 328 -6.19 -20.13 -17.03
C ILE A 328 -5.52 -19.04 -17.87
N GLY A 329 -4.38 -19.33 -18.51
CA GLY A 329 -3.74 -18.44 -19.47
C GLY A 329 -4.66 -18.09 -20.64
N LEU A 330 -5.21 -19.09 -21.35
CA LEU A 330 -6.12 -18.89 -22.47
C LEU A 330 -7.39 -18.15 -22.04
N PHE A 331 -7.99 -18.56 -20.92
CA PHE A 331 -9.18 -17.89 -20.38
C PHE A 331 -8.92 -16.41 -20.07
N SER A 332 -7.80 -16.10 -19.41
CA SER A 332 -7.41 -14.72 -19.11
C SER A 332 -7.15 -13.90 -20.38
N TYR A 333 -6.52 -14.48 -21.39
CA TYR A 333 -6.27 -13.84 -22.68
C TYR A 333 -7.58 -13.45 -23.39
N ILE A 334 -8.53 -14.40 -23.49
CA ILE A 334 -9.82 -14.17 -24.15
C ILE A 334 -10.61 -13.06 -23.42
N ILE A 335 -10.70 -13.15 -22.09
CA ILE A 335 -11.41 -12.14 -21.28
C ILE A 335 -10.75 -10.77 -21.42
N LEU A 336 -9.44 -10.70 -21.30
CA LEU A 336 -8.73 -9.42 -21.34
C LEU A 336 -8.84 -8.77 -22.72
N HIS A 337 -8.73 -9.55 -23.79
CA HIS A 337 -8.91 -9.08 -25.15
C HIS A 337 -10.34 -8.58 -25.41
N TYR A 338 -11.34 -9.22 -24.82
CA TYR A 338 -12.74 -8.75 -24.87
C TYR A 338 -12.95 -7.44 -24.09
N LEU A 339 -12.42 -7.35 -22.87
CA LEU A 339 -12.65 -6.21 -21.98
C LEU A 339 -11.91 -4.94 -22.42
N ILE A 340 -10.71 -5.05 -23.00
CA ILE A 340 -9.86 -3.89 -23.31
C ILE A 340 -10.46 -2.98 -24.39
N ASN A 341 -11.28 -3.54 -25.27
CA ASN A 341 -11.94 -2.80 -26.35
C ASN A 341 -13.27 -2.17 -25.91
N LYS A 342 -13.82 -2.56 -24.74
CA LYS A 342 -15.05 -1.97 -24.22
C LYS A 342 -14.81 -0.61 -23.55
N LYS A 343 -15.73 0.32 -23.79
CA LYS A 343 -15.86 1.54 -23.01
C LYS A 343 -16.83 1.28 -21.86
N PHE A 344 -16.34 1.42 -20.63
CA PHE A 344 -17.15 1.40 -19.42
C PHE A 344 -17.54 2.84 -19.09
N LEU A 345 -18.54 3.34 -19.79
CA LEU A 345 -19.21 4.58 -19.43
C LEU A 345 -20.36 4.19 -18.51
N LEU A 346 -20.22 4.48 -17.21
CA LEU A 346 -21.37 4.39 -16.30
C LEU A 346 -22.38 5.46 -16.72
N PRO A 347 -23.68 5.13 -16.87
CA PRO A 347 -24.67 6.13 -17.23
C PRO A 347 -24.71 7.20 -16.14
N THR A 348 -24.38 8.43 -16.51
CA THR A 348 -24.61 9.60 -15.67
C THR A 348 -26.12 9.83 -15.62
N LYS A 349 -26.73 9.62 -14.45
CA LYS A 349 -28.10 10.04 -14.17
C LYS A 349 -28.14 11.52 -13.86
#